data_AF-A0A7K0MLJ6-F1
#
_entry.id   AF-A0A7K0MLJ6-F1
#
_cell.length_a   1.000
_cell.length_b   1.000
_cell.length_c   1.000
_cell.angle_alpha   90.00
_cell.angle_beta   90.00
_cell.angle_gamma   90.00
#
_symmetry.space_group_name_H-M   'P 1'
#
loop_
_entity.id
_entity.type
_entity.pdbx_description
1 polymer ?
#
loop_
_entity_poly.entity_id
_entity_poly.type
_entity_poly.pdbx_seq_one_letter_code
_entity_poly.pdbx_strand_id
1 'polypeptide(L)' 'MITVDEFGAQAKQWLAENKHLAPRDYGAICPPDMVQAGLSWQRHLFAHGKAGIHWPVEVGGQGLTAAHQGQWL' A
#
# COMPACT_ATOMS: atom_id res chain seq x y z
N MET A 1 -6.21 -1.34 -19.02
CA MET A 1 -5.95 -0.40 -17.90
C MET A 1 -7.07 -0.63 -16.90
N ILE A 2 -6.76 -0.92 -15.63
CA ILE A 2 -7.78 -1.08 -14.59
C ILE A 2 -8.49 0.25 -14.37
N THR A 3 -9.79 0.23 -14.09
CA THR A 3 -10.52 1.45 -13.69
C THR A 3 -10.23 1.81 -12.23
N VAL A 4 -10.52 3.05 -11.84
CA VAL A 4 -10.35 3.52 -10.46
C VAL A 4 -11.19 2.69 -9.49
N ASP A 5 -12.43 2.35 -9.86
CA ASP A 5 -13.35 1.58 -9.02
C ASP A 5 -12.91 0.12 -8.87
N GLU A 6 -12.50 -0.52 -9.97
CA GLU A 6 -11.95 -1.88 -9.92
C GLU A 6 -10.68 -1.93 -9.07
N PHE A 7 -9.80 -0.94 -9.21
CA PHE A 7 -8.61 -0.84 -8.37
C PHE A 7 -8.97 -0.67 -6.91
N GLY A 8 -9.94 0.21 -6.58
CA GLY A 8 -10.42 0.41 -5.22
C GLY A 8 -11.01 -0.88 -4.62
N ALA A 9 -11.76 -1.65 -5.40
CA ALA A 9 -12.29 -2.94 -4.95
C ALA A 9 -11.16 -3.96 -4.66
N GLN A 10 -10.20 -4.09 -5.57
CA GLN A 10 -9.04 -4.99 -5.39
C GLN A 10 -8.15 -4.55 -4.22
N ALA A 11 -7.93 -3.25 -4.05
CA ALA A 11 -7.16 -2.68 -2.95
C ALA A 11 -7.81 -3.00 -1.59
N LYS A 12 -9.12 -2.78 -1.47
CA LYS A 12 -9.88 -3.10 -0.24
C LYS A 12 -9.82 -4.57 0.11
N GLN A 13 -10.01 -5.45 -0.88
CA GLN A 13 -9.90 -6.90 -0.67
C GLN A 13 -8.50 -7.27 -0.19
N TRP A 14 -7.45 -6.81 -0.88
CA TRP A 14 -6.08 -7.11 -0.51
C TRP A 14 -5.73 -6.61 0.89
N LEU A 15 -6.15 -5.40 1.26
CA LEU A 15 -5.96 -4.86 2.61
C LEU A 15 -6.68 -5.69 3.68
N ALA A 16 -7.90 -6.17 3.40
CA ALA A 16 -8.64 -7.04 4.32
C ALA A 16 -7.93 -8.38 4.55
N GLU A 17 -7.43 -9.00 3.48
CA GLU A 17 -6.68 -10.26 3.54
C GLU A 17 -5.34 -10.10 4.29
N ASN A 18 -4.67 -8.95 4.14
CA ASN A 18 -3.34 -8.70 4.71
C ASN A 18 -3.37 -7.94 6.05
N LYS A 19 -4.55 -7.58 6.56
CA LYS A 19 -4.72 -6.78 7.79
C LYS A 19 -4.00 -7.37 9.00
N HIS A 20 -3.90 -8.70 9.07
CA HIS A 20 -3.23 -9.42 10.16
C HIS A 20 -1.70 -9.20 10.19
N LEU A 21 -1.10 -8.74 9.10
CA LEU A 21 0.33 -8.41 8.99
C LEU A 21 0.62 -6.93 9.27
N ALA A 22 -0.41 -6.07 9.19
CA ALA A 22 -0.24 -4.65 9.41
C ALA A 22 0.04 -4.36 10.89
N PRO A 23 0.95 -3.41 11.21
CA PRO A 23 1.14 -2.97 12.58
C PRO A 23 -0.15 -2.37 13.13
N ARG A 24 -0.29 -2.37 14.46
CA ARG A 24 -1.34 -1.58 15.11
C ARG A 24 -1.21 -0.11 14.74
N ASP A 25 -2.33 0.61 14.74
CA ASP A 25 -2.30 2.06 14.64
C ASP A 25 -1.52 2.65 15.83
N TYR A 26 -0.59 3.55 15.50
CA TYR A 26 0.26 4.27 16.45
C TYR A 26 0.24 5.79 16.23
N GLY A 27 -0.64 6.30 15.37
CA GLY A 27 -0.74 7.72 15.04
C GLY A 27 0.44 8.25 14.22
N ALA A 28 0.68 9.55 14.30
CA ALA A 28 1.64 10.25 13.42
C ALA A 28 3.11 9.96 13.74
N ILE A 29 3.43 9.58 14.98
CA ILE A 29 4.80 9.35 15.44
C ILE A 29 4.97 7.86 15.72
N CYS A 30 5.82 7.18 14.94
CA CYS A 30 6.12 5.78 15.17
C CYS A 30 6.90 5.62 16.48
N PRO A 31 6.38 4.87 17.48
CA PRO A 31 7.12 4.60 18.68
C PRO A 31 8.27 3.61 18.39
N PRO A 32 9.39 3.65 19.16
CA PRO A 32 10.59 2.87 18.85
C PRO A 32 10.36 1.35 18.78
N ASP A 33 9.46 0.82 19.61
CA ASP A 33 9.09 -0.60 19.65
C ASP A 33 8.33 -1.08 18.40
N MET A 34 7.77 -0.15 17.61
CA MET A 34 7.00 -0.46 16.40
C MET A 34 7.79 -0.34 15.09
N VAL A 35 9.04 0.12 15.14
CA VAL A 35 9.85 0.34 13.92
C VAL A 35 9.99 -0.94 13.10
N GLN A 36 10.27 -2.09 13.73
CA GLN A 36 10.43 -3.35 13.01
C GLN A 36 9.12 -3.86 12.39
N ALA A 37 7.99 -3.66 13.08
CA ALA A 37 6.67 -4.00 12.54
C ALA A 37 6.32 -3.10 11.34
N GLY A 38 6.56 -1.79 11.46
CA GLY A 38 6.38 -0.83 10.36
C GLY A 38 7.26 -1.16 9.15
N LEU A 39 8.54 -1.46 9.35
CA LEU A 39 9.44 -1.88 8.27
C LEU A 39 8.98 -3.18 7.60
N SER A 40 8.54 -4.16 8.39
CA SER A 40 8.04 -5.44 7.85
C SER A 40 6.81 -5.22 6.99
N TRP A 41 5.89 -4.36 7.42
CA TRP A 41 4.72 -3.98 6.63
C TRP A 41 5.09 -3.23 5.35
N GLN A 42 5.99 -2.24 5.40
CA GLN A 42 6.43 -1.52 4.20
C GLN A 42 7.13 -2.45 3.19
N ARG A 43 7.93 -3.41 3.67
CA ARG A 43 8.54 -4.45 2.81
C ARG A 43 7.47 -5.34 2.18
N HIS A 44 6.43 -5.71 2.92
CA HIS A 44 5.30 -6.50 2.41
C HIS A 44 4.54 -5.74 1.31
N LEU A 45 4.22 -4.46 1.55
CA LEU A 45 3.62 -3.58 0.53
C LEU A 45 4.48 -3.54 -0.75
N PHE A 46 5.79 -3.34 -0.59
CA PHE A 46 6.72 -3.30 -1.72
C PHE A 46 6.77 -4.63 -2.48
N ALA A 47 6.89 -5.76 -1.79
CA ALA A 47 6.96 -7.09 -2.40
C ALA A 47 5.70 -7.44 -3.22
N HIS A 48 4.54 -6.88 -2.85
CA HIS A 48 3.28 -7.06 -3.55
C HIS A 48 2.93 -5.90 -4.52
N GLY A 49 3.91 -5.04 -4.83
CA GLY A 49 3.75 -3.93 -5.77
C GLY A 49 2.81 -2.82 -5.29
N LYS A 50 2.45 -2.79 -4.01
CA LYS A 50 1.55 -1.80 -3.42
C LYS A 50 2.26 -0.50 -3.00
N ALA A 51 3.58 -0.47 -3.06
CA ALA A 51 4.37 0.74 -2.91
C ALA A 51 4.50 1.47 -4.26
N GLY A 52 4.31 2.80 -4.28
CA GLY A 52 4.55 3.61 -5.47
C GLY A 52 3.65 3.27 -6.66
N ILE A 53 2.38 2.95 -6.43
CA ILE A 53 1.45 2.49 -7.49
C ILE A 53 1.30 3.50 -8.66
N HIS A 54 1.47 4.79 -8.39
CA HIS A 54 1.39 5.85 -9.40
C HIS A 54 2.73 6.18 -10.06
N TRP A 55 3.83 5.56 -9.63
CA TRP A 55 5.14 5.78 -10.23
C TRP A 55 5.20 5.14 -11.63
N PRO A 56 6.02 5.68 -12.54
CA PRO A 56 6.20 5.11 -13.86
C PRO A 56 6.69 3.66 -13.81
N VAL A 57 6.31 2.86 -14.82
CA VAL A 57 6.69 1.44 -14.91
C VAL A 57 8.19 1.29 -15.11
N GLU A 58 8.84 2.27 -15.75
CA GLU A 58 10.28 2.31 -16.03
C GLU A 58 11.13 2.33 -14.75
N VAL A 59 10.55 2.76 -13.63
CA VAL A 59 11.19 2.77 -12.30
C VAL A 59 10.59 1.73 -11.35
N GLY A 60 9.80 0.78 -11.86
CA GLY A 60 9.21 -0.31 -11.10
C GLY A 60 7.85 -0.02 -10.45
N GLY A 61 7.19 1.08 -10.80
CA GLY A 61 5.81 1.37 -10.39
C GLY A 61 4.76 0.69 -11.28
N GLN A 62 3.48 1.03 -11.09
CA GLN A 62 2.39 0.49 -11.91
C GLN A 62 1.84 1.50 -12.94
N GLY A 63 2.36 2.73 -12.99
CA GLY A 63 1.92 3.77 -13.91
C GLY A 63 0.46 4.21 -13.72
N LEU A 64 -0.12 3.97 -12.53
CA LEU A 64 -1.49 4.36 -12.25
C LEU A 64 -1.62 5.87 -12.05
N THR A 65 -2.84 6.39 -12.17
CA THR A 65 -3.10 7.83 -12.06
C THR A 65 -3.26 8.28 -10.60
N ALA A 66 -3.23 9.59 -10.37
CA ALA A 66 -3.53 10.18 -9.05
C ALA A 66 -4.92 9.76 -8.51
N ALA A 67 -5.90 9.50 -9.38
CA ALA A 67 -7.21 9.01 -8.96
C ALA A 67 -7.14 7.60 -8.34
N HIS A 68 -6.24 6.74 -8.85
CA HIS A 68 -5.99 5.43 -8.25
C HIS A 68 -5.25 5.57 -6.91
N GLN A 69 -4.28 6.48 -6.83
CA GLN A 69 -3.61 6.81 -5.56
C GLN A 69 -4.61 7.26 -4.48
N GLY A 70 -5.64 8.02 -4.86
CA GLY A 70 -6.71 8.44 -3.96
C GLY A 70 -7.60 7.31 -3.44
N GLN A 71 -7.66 6.16 -4.12
CA GLN A 71 -8.35 4.95 -3.61
C GLN A 71 -7.46 4.10 -2.68
N TRP A 72 -6.14 4.31 -2.71
CA TRP A 72 -5.17 3.54 -1.93
C TRP A 72 -4.85 4.14 -0.54
N LEU A 73 -4.94 5.47 -0.42
CA LEU A 73 -4.75 6.21 0.83
C LEU A 73 -5.99 6.15 1.71
#